data_AF-W1YNF1-F1
#
_entry.id   AF-W1YNF1-F1
#
_cell.length_a   1.000
_cell.length_b   1.000
_cell.length_c   1.000
_cell.angle_alpha   90.00
_cell.angle_beta   90.00
_cell.angle_gamma   90.00
#
_symmetry.space_group_name_H-M   'P 1'
#
loop_
_entity.id
_entity.type
_entity.pdbx_description
1 polymer ?
#
loop_
_entity_poly.entity_id
_entity_poly.type
_entity_poly.pdbx_seq_one_letter_code
_entity_poly.pdbx_strand_id
1 'polypeptide(L)' 'MVMTDPIADMLTRIRNANAALHETVNIPASRMKAAVLDILLQEGFVKNVEKEENTLKVTLKYGSNNEKVITG' A
#
# COMPACT_ATOMS: atom_id res chain seq x y z
N MET A 1 -14.62 -15.69 6.18
CA MET A 1 -14.96 -14.39 5.55
C MET A 1 -14.68 -14.50 4.07
N VAL A 2 -15.68 -14.24 3.22
CA VAL A 2 -15.48 -14.16 1.76
C VAL A 2 -14.89 -12.79 1.48
N MET A 3 -13.66 -12.75 0.96
CA MET A 3 -13.04 -11.51 0.49
C MET A 3 -13.72 -11.16 -0.85
N THR A 4 -14.70 -10.26 -0.81
CA THR A 4 -15.48 -9.85 -1.99
C THR A 4 -14.70 -8.88 -2.89
N ASP A 5 -13.78 -8.09 -2.32
CA ASP A 5 -12.94 -7.17 -3.10
C ASP A 5 -11.48 -7.14 -2.58
N PRO A 6 -10.56 -7.83 -3.27
CA PRO A 6 -9.13 -7.83 -2.94
C PRO A 6 -8.42 -6.48 -3.11
N ILE A 7 -8.94 -5.57 -3.95
CA ILE A 7 -8.36 -4.23 -4.16
C ILE A 7 -8.80 -3.31 -3.02
N ALA A 8 -10.09 -3.30 -2.69
CA ALA A 8 -10.59 -2.49 -1.57
C ALA A 8 -9.95 -2.92 -0.24
N ASP A 9 -9.77 -4.22 0.00
CA ASP A 9 -9.03 -4.72 1.17
C ASP A 9 -7.58 -4.20 1.20
N MET A 10 -6.89 -4.22 0.05
CA MET A 10 -5.53 -3.70 -0.06
C MET A 10 -5.46 -2.21 0.26
N LEU A 11 -6.32 -1.39 -0.36
CA LEU A 11 -6.35 0.06 -0.11
C LEU A 11 -6.68 0.38 1.35
N THR A 12 -7.59 -0.40 1.94
CA THR A 12 -7.95 -0.26 3.36
C THR A 12 -6.76 -0.57 4.27
N ARG A 13 -5.99 -1.64 3.98
CA ARG A 13 -4.75 -1.94 4.73
C ARG A 13 -3.72 -0.81 4.63
N ILE A 14 -3.50 -0.27 3.43
CA ILE A 14 -2.58 0.85 3.20
C ILE A 14 -3.02 2.08 4.00
N ARG A 15 -4.31 2.43 3.95
CA ARG A 15 -4.87 3.57 4.71
C ARG A 15 -4.70 3.37 6.22
N ASN A 16 -5.01 2.18 6.73
CA ASN A 16 -4.89 1.88 8.15
C ASN A 16 -3.41 1.89 8.60
N ALA A 17 -2.51 1.35 7.77
CA ALA A 17 -1.07 1.39 8.03
C ALA A 17 -0.52 2.83 8.04
N ASN A 18 -0.96 3.66 7.10
CA ASN A 18 -0.65 5.09 7.06
C ASN A 18 -1.20 5.85 8.28
N ALA A 19 -2.41 5.51 8.72
CA ALA A 19 -3.02 6.11 9.91
C ALA A 19 -2.29 5.72 11.21
N ALA A 20 -1.76 4.49 11.27
CA ALA A 20 -0.97 3.97 12.38
C ALA A 20 0.53 4.33 12.30
N LEU A 21 0.95 5.14 11.32
CA LEU A 21 2.35 5.55 11.10
C LEU A 21 3.32 4.37 10.90
N HIS A 22 2.85 3.27 10.31
CA HIS A 22 3.72 2.15 9.94
C HIS A 22 4.60 2.51 8.74
N GLU A 23 5.88 2.17 8.78
CA GLU A 23 6.78 2.42 7.64
C GLU A 23 6.49 1.50 6.45
N THR A 24 6.05 0.27 6.72
CA THR A 24 5.80 -0.74 5.70
C THR A 24 4.50 -1.51 5.95
N VAL A 25 3.88 -2.00 4.88
CA VAL A 25 2.70 -2.87 4.93
C VAL A 25 2.88 -4.06 3.99
N ASN A 26 2.51 -5.25 4.48
CA ASN A 26 2.57 -6.50 3.74
C ASN A 26 1.19 -6.84 3.19
N ILE A 27 1.11 -7.04 1.87
CA ILE A 27 -0.13 -7.36 1.15
C ILE A 27 0.07 -8.67 0.41
N PRO A 28 -0.90 -9.62 0.44
CA PRO A 28 -0.78 -10.86 -0.33
C PRO A 28 -0.63 -10.58 -1.84
N ALA A 29 0.34 -11.24 -2.48
CA ALA A 29 0.66 -10.98 -3.87
C ALA A 29 -0.49 -11.33 -4.82
N SER A 30 -0.69 -10.46 -5.81
CA SER A 30 -1.57 -10.67 -6.95
C SER A 30 -1.09 -9.78 -8.08
N ARG A 31 -1.19 -10.25 -9.33
CA ARG A 31 -0.82 -9.46 -10.51
C ARG A 31 -1.55 -8.12 -10.55
N MET A 32 -2.85 -8.11 -10.21
CA MET A 32 -3.66 -6.90 -10.22
C MET A 32 -3.25 -5.93 -9.11
N LYS A 33 -2.99 -6.43 -7.89
CA LYS A 33 -2.51 -5.62 -6.76
C LYS A 33 -1.13 -5.03 -7.04
N ALA A 34 -0.23 -5.81 -7.64
CA ALA A 34 1.09 -5.34 -8.05
C ALA A 34 1.00 -4.19 -9.05
N ALA A 35 0.15 -4.30 -10.08
CA ALA A 35 -0.04 -3.23 -11.06
C ALA A 35 -0.58 -1.94 -10.43
N VAL A 36 -1.54 -2.04 -9.51
CA VAL A 36 -2.07 -0.87 -8.77
C VAL A 36 -0.98 -0.23 -7.90
N LEU A 37 -0.20 -1.04 -7.19
CA LEU A 37 0.91 -0.54 -6.37
C LEU A 37 2.02 0.11 -7.20
N ASP A 38 2.31 -0.42 -8.38
CA ASP A 38 3.26 0.18 -9.31
C ASP A 38 2.78 1.57 -9.76
N ILE A 39 1.48 1.74 -10.03
CA ILE A 39 0.89 3.07 -10.34
C ILE A 39 1.03 4.01 -9.14
N LEU A 40 0.70 3.54 -7.92
CA LEU A 40 0.85 4.36 -6.71
C LEU A 40 2.31 4.78 -6.44
N LEU A 41 3.28 3.94 -6.85
CA LEU A 41 4.70 4.24 -6.77
C LEU A 41 5.09 5.31 -7.81
N GLN A 42 4.59 5.21 -9.04
CA GLN A 42 4.85 6.18 -10.11
C GLN A 42 4.27 7.57 -9.79
N GLU A 43 3.07 7.61 -9.24
CA GLU A 43 2.42 8.84 -8.78
C GLU A 43 3.05 9.39 -7.47
N GLY A 44 3.93 8.63 -6.83
CA GLY A 44 4.67 9.06 -5.66
C GLY A 44 3.87 9.06 -4.35
N PHE A 45 2.77 8.30 -4.28
CA PHE A 45 1.98 8.06 -3.06
C PHE A 45 2.66 7.08 -2.10
N VAL A 46 3.39 6.11 -2.64
CA VAL A 46 4.22 5.17 -1.87
C VAL A 46 5.69 5.38 -2.19
N LYS A 47 6.57 5.04 -1.25
CA LYS A 47 8.02 5.25 -1.39
C LYS A 47 8.70 4.12 -2.15
N ASN A 48 8.28 2.89 -1.91
CA ASN A 48 8.84 1.71 -2.56
C ASN A 48 7.82 0.56 -2.55
N VAL A 49 7.95 -0.35 -3.51
CA VAL A 49 7.17 -1.58 -3.58
C VAL A 49 8.12 -2.74 -3.89
N GLU A 50 8.30 -3.63 -2.93
CA GLU A 50 9.08 -4.85 -3.06
C GLU A 50 8.16 -6.04 -3.34
N LYS A 51 8.47 -6.81 -4.37
CA LYS A 51 7.71 -8.00 -4.78
C LYS A 51 8.45 -9.24 -4.28
N GLU A 52 7.92 -9.88 -3.25
CA GLU A 52 8.34 -11.19 -2.76
C GLU A 52 7.42 -12.29 -3.32
N GLU A 53 7.80 -13.58 -3.22
CA GLU A 53 7.10 -14.70 -3.85
C GLU A 53 5.58 -14.72 -3.61
N ASN A 54 5.16 -14.46 -2.37
CA ASN A 54 3.74 -14.49 -1.99
C ASN A 54 3.24 -13.16 -1.40
N THR A 55 4.09 -12.15 -1.32
CA THR A 55 3.81 -10.90 -0.59
C THR A 55 4.34 -9.69 -1.36
N LEU A 56 3.57 -8.61 -1.34
CA LEU A 56 3.95 -7.29 -1.82
C LEU A 56 4.20 -6.44 -0.58
N LYS A 57 5.44 -6.03 -0.39
CA LYS A 57 5.86 -5.20 0.72
C LYS A 57 5.93 -3.76 0.24
N VAL A 58 5.07 -2.92 0.79
CA VAL A 58 4.89 -1.53 0.37
C VAL A 58 5.44 -0.62 1.43
N THR A 59 6.40 0.23 1.08
CA THR A 59 6.93 1.27 1.96
C THR A 59 6.09 2.54 1.80
N LEU A 60 5.48 2.99 2.88
CA LEU A 60 4.64 4.18 2.88
C LEU A 60 5.50 5.44 2.85
N LYS A 61 5.00 6.48 2.19
CA LYS A 61 5.65 7.78 2.12
C LYS A 61 4.95 8.74 3.07
N TYR A 62 5.73 9.40 3.92
CA TYR A 62 5.30 10.46 4.82
C TYR A 62 5.93 11.79 4.37
N GLY A 63 5.16 12.87 4.41
CA GLY A 63 5.69 14.22 4.19
C GLY A 63 6.58 14.68 5.35
N SER A 64 7.31 15.78 5.16
CA SER A 64 8.32 16.31 6.10
C SER A 64 7.78 16.65 7.51
N ASN A 65 6.46 16.76 7.68
CA ASN A 65 5.79 17.01 8.97
C ASN A 65 4.90 15.82 9.42
N ASN A 66 5.20 14.58 9.00
CA ASN A 66 4.27 13.45 9.15
C ASN A 66 2.91 13.69 8.48
N GLU A 67 2.86 14.61 7.50
CA GLU A 67 1.66 14.81 6.70
C GLU A 67 1.40 13.55 5.88
N LYS A 68 0.18 13.04 6.02
CA LYS A 68 -0.31 11.89 5.28
C LYS A 68 -0.46 12.32 3.83
N VAL A 69 0.36 11.76 2.94
CA VAL A 69 0.26 11.99 1.49
C VAL A 69 -1.03 11.37 0.93
N ILE A 70 -1.51 10.31 1.59
CA ILE A 70 -2.80 9.68 1.30
C ILE A 70 -3.83 10.25 2.27
N THR A 71 -4.68 11.14 1.76
CA THR A 71 -5.84 11.73 2.47
C THR A 71 -7.14 11.09 1.97
N GLY A 72 -8.02 10.68 2.89
CA GLY A 72 -9.28 10.01 2.58
C GLY A 72 -9.92 9.30 3.76
#